data_AF-A0A9D9QDX8-F1
#
_entry.id   AF-A0A9D9QDX8-F1
#
_cell.length_a   1.000
_cell.length_b   1.000
_cell.length_c   1.000
_cell.angle_alpha   90.00
_cell.angle_beta   90.00
_cell.angle_gamma   90.00
#
_symmetry.space_group_name_H-M   'P 1'
#
loop_
_entity.id
_entity.type
_entity.pdbx_description
1 polymer ?
#
loop_
_entity_poly.entity_id
_entity_poly.type
_entity_poly.pdbx_seq_one_letter_code
_entity_poly.pdbx_strand_id
1 'polypeptide(L)'
;MSKNSSKLLHTEDWLAVWIGFIIIAVALVAVLTGSFDFAALKFKTWTWGETVTGAAAAKIVPLGEQLASGAFWLKMLLTAVVLGVLFTVGAKLTGGKVSKFIPAFIVVFLLSVVVRLISAEFTLNRYLEWAFWALIVGMLISNTIGTPGWLKPAVRTEFYIKTGLVIMGFSVLFSNIAKFGLYGLGIAWVVTPIVILFMWWFGTKVLKIDNKPLIITMASATSVCGTSAAIASGAASGCKKDDLTMTISISIIFTVLMMVLEPVIIKACSMSPIMGGALIGGTVDSTGAVAVAGSVLGGEAEKAAVLVKMIQNILIGFIAFFVALFFATRVDKKSGQKVGAGEIWTRFPKFIIGFFVASLVASFIILPL
;
A
#
# COMPACT_ATOMS: atom_id res chain seq x y z
N MET A 1 3.59 37.56 -3.65
CA MET A 1 3.65 36.07 -3.67
C MET A 1 4.04 35.40 -2.33
N SER A 2 4.04 36.06 -1.15
CA SER A 2 4.55 35.42 0.09
C SER A 2 3.52 35.02 1.17
N LYS A 3 2.23 35.41 1.09
CA LYS A 3 1.24 35.04 2.12
C LYS A 3 0.50 33.70 1.90
N ASN A 4 0.55 33.11 0.70
CA ASN A 4 -0.14 31.85 0.38
C ASN A 4 0.74 30.59 0.53
N SER A 5 2.07 30.71 0.42
CA SER A 5 2.98 29.55 0.53
C SER A 5 3.03 28.95 1.95
N SER A 6 2.89 29.78 2.98
CA SER A 6 2.82 29.31 4.38
C SER A 6 1.58 28.46 4.66
N LYS A 7 0.41 28.80 4.09
CA LYS A 7 -0.81 27.98 4.21
C LYS A 7 -0.71 26.65 3.46
N LEU A 8 0.05 26.61 2.37
CA LEU A 8 0.29 25.38 1.61
C LEU A 8 1.17 24.39 2.36
N LEU A 9 2.14 24.83 3.16
CA LEU A 9 3.04 23.95 3.90
C LEU A 9 2.37 23.22 5.10
N HIS A 10 1.21 23.71 5.54
CA HIS A 10 0.43 23.10 6.64
C HIS A 10 -0.72 22.21 6.14
N THR A 11 -0.75 21.86 4.85
CA THR A 11 -1.73 20.89 4.35
C THR A 11 -1.39 19.47 4.82
N GLU A 12 -2.41 18.63 4.89
CA GLU A 12 -2.27 17.22 5.27
C GLU A 12 -1.24 16.49 4.39
N ASP A 13 -1.18 16.84 3.10
CA ASP A 13 -0.21 16.28 2.15
C ASP A 13 1.24 16.61 2.52
N TRP A 14 1.56 17.87 2.84
CA TRP A 14 2.92 18.24 3.22
C TRP A 14 3.30 17.68 4.57
N LEU A 15 2.37 17.65 5.53
CA LEU A 15 2.62 17.02 6.82
C LEU A 15 2.92 15.53 6.67
N ALA A 16 2.23 14.83 5.77
CA ALA A 16 2.54 13.44 5.45
C ALA A 16 3.97 13.29 4.87
N VAL A 17 4.38 14.21 4.00
CA VAL A 17 5.75 14.26 3.47
C VAL A 17 6.78 14.46 4.59
N TRP A 18 6.57 15.45 5.45
CA TRP A 18 7.49 15.75 6.56
C TRP A 18 7.61 14.58 7.53
N ILE A 19 6.48 13.99 7.95
CA ILE A 19 6.48 12.83 8.84
C ILE A 19 7.21 11.65 8.19
N GLY A 20 6.95 11.39 6.90
CA GLY A 20 7.63 10.34 6.15
C GLY A 20 9.15 10.53 6.13
N PHE A 21 9.63 11.74 5.81
CA PHE A 21 11.07 12.04 5.81
C PHE A 21 11.70 12.02 7.20
N ILE A 22 10.99 12.43 8.25
CA ILE A 22 11.47 12.31 9.62
C ILE A 22 11.70 10.83 9.96
N ILE A 23 10.73 9.96 9.65
CA ILE A 23 10.86 8.52 9.88
C ILE A 23 12.04 7.94 9.09
N ILE A 24 12.18 8.30 7.80
CA ILE A 24 13.30 7.85 6.96
C ILE A 24 14.64 8.32 7.54
N ALA A 25 14.77 9.59 7.92
CA ALA A 25 16.01 10.15 8.44
C ALA A 25 16.43 9.48 9.76
N VAL A 26 15.49 9.30 10.69
CA VAL A 26 15.76 8.61 11.97
C VAL A 26 16.13 7.15 11.73
N ALA A 27 15.43 6.46 10.82
CA ALA A 27 15.76 5.09 10.44
C ALA A 27 17.15 4.98 9.81
N LEU A 28 17.53 5.93 8.95
CA LEU A 28 18.86 5.99 8.34
C LEU A 28 19.95 6.18 9.40
N VAL A 29 19.76 7.12 10.33
CA VAL A 29 20.71 7.32 11.44
C VAL A 29 20.83 6.04 12.26
N ALA A 30 19.72 5.40 12.61
CA ALA A 30 19.72 4.15 13.37
C ALA A 30 20.53 3.04 12.66
N VAL A 31 20.30 2.85 11.35
CA VAL A 31 20.96 1.81 10.55
C VAL A 31 22.44 2.13 10.31
N LEU A 32 22.79 3.38 9.97
CA LEU A 32 24.16 3.77 9.63
C LEU A 32 25.07 3.85 10.86
N THR A 33 24.54 4.28 12.00
CA THR A 33 25.33 4.42 13.24
C THR A 33 25.30 3.17 14.10
N GLY A 34 24.30 2.30 13.93
CA GLY A 34 24.04 1.16 14.82
C GLY A 34 23.73 1.57 16.27
N SER A 35 23.49 2.85 16.53
CA SER A 35 23.41 3.41 17.90
C SER A 35 22.13 3.05 18.64
N PHE A 36 21.04 2.77 17.91
CA PHE A 36 19.78 2.33 18.49
C PHE A 36 18.96 1.52 17.47
N ASP A 37 18.08 0.66 17.96
CA ASP A 37 17.21 -0.16 17.11
C ASP A 37 15.86 0.53 16.84
N PHE A 38 15.73 1.12 15.65
CA PHE A 38 14.51 1.78 15.16
C PHE A 38 13.59 0.87 14.34
N ALA A 39 13.80 -0.46 14.36
CA ALA A 39 12.88 -1.38 13.68
C ALA A 39 11.47 -1.26 14.30
N ALA A 40 10.47 -1.09 13.44
CA ALA A 40 9.06 -1.10 13.83
C ALA A 40 8.61 -2.51 14.27
N LEU A 41 7.46 -2.58 14.95
CA LEU A 41 6.81 -3.83 15.32
C LEU A 41 6.60 -4.72 14.08
N LYS A 42 7.13 -5.94 14.14
CA LYS A 42 6.88 -6.99 13.15
C LYS A 42 6.19 -8.17 13.82
N PHE A 43 5.08 -8.60 13.24
CA PHE A 43 4.46 -9.85 13.63
C PHE A 43 5.15 -10.99 12.90
N LYS A 44 5.68 -11.95 13.65
CA LYS A 44 6.14 -13.22 13.08
C LYS A 44 4.93 -14.08 12.75
N THR A 45 5.08 -14.97 11.77
CA THR A 45 4.01 -15.90 11.41
C THR A 45 3.80 -16.89 12.55
N TRP A 46 2.56 -17.18 12.91
CA TRP A 46 2.20 -18.10 13.99
C TRP A 46 1.09 -19.06 13.54
N THR A 47 0.90 -20.19 14.22
CA THR A 47 -0.14 -21.19 13.91
C THR A 47 -0.67 -21.86 15.19
N TRP A 48 -1.86 -22.45 15.12
CA TRP A 48 -2.53 -23.17 16.22
C TRP A 48 -2.05 -24.62 16.43
N GLY A 49 -0.99 -25.04 15.75
CA GLY A 49 -0.46 -26.40 15.84
C GLY A 49 -0.53 -27.20 14.55
N GLU A 50 -0.73 -26.54 13.40
CA GLU A 50 -0.51 -27.18 12.10
C GLU A 50 0.94 -27.67 12.02
N THR A 51 1.13 -28.93 11.63
CA THR A 51 2.48 -29.47 11.41
C THR A 51 3.02 -28.90 10.10
N VAL A 52 3.64 -27.72 10.18
CA VAL A 52 4.29 -27.11 9.03
C VAL A 52 5.67 -27.74 8.87
N THR A 53 5.96 -28.28 7.69
CA THR A 53 7.21 -28.96 7.37
C THR A 53 8.10 -28.12 6.45
N GLY A 54 9.40 -28.41 6.43
CA GLY A 54 10.37 -27.76 5.54
C GLY A 54 10.68 -26.30 5.88
N ALA A 55 11.10 -25.52 4.88
CA ALA A 55 11.57 -24.13 5.05
C ALA A 55 10.52 -23.15 5.60
N ALA A 56 9.23 -23.53 5.52
CA ALA A 56 8.13 -22.73 6.07
C ALA A 56 8.07 -22.84 7.61
N ALA A 57 8.48 -23.96 8.19
CA ALA A 57 8.49 -24.19 9.63
C ALA A 57 9.46 -23.23 10.35
N ALA A 58 10.62 -22.95 9.72
CA ALA A 58 11.64 -22.05 10.27
C ALA A 58 11.18 -20.60 10.41
N LYS A 59 10.06 -20.21 9.77
CA LYS A 59 9.50 -18.86 9.83
C LYS A 59 8.38 -18.72 10.88
N ILE A 60 7.98 -19.83 11.51
CA ILE A 60 6.88 -19.86 12.47
C ILE A 60 7.43 -19.67 13.88
N VAL A 61 6.81 -18.76 14.62
CA VAL A 61 7.06 -18.60 16.06
C VAL A 61 5.74 -18.80 16.80
N PRO A 62 5.70 -19.68 17.83
CA PRO A 62 4.51 -19.86 18.64
C PRO A 62 4.01 -18.53 19.20
N LEU A 63 2.69 -18.31 19.12
CA LEU A 63 2.09 -17.05 19.55
C LEU A 63 2.39 -16.74 21.02
N GLY A 64 2.39 -17.76 21.89
CA GLY A 64 2.73 -17.62 23.30
C GLY A 64 4.15 -17.11 23.53
N GLU A 65 5.12 -17.59 22.75
CA GLU A 65 6.51 -17.13 22.84
C GLU A 65 6.65 -15.67 22.37
N GLN A 66 5.96 -15.33 21.28
CA GLN A 66 5.97 -13.98 20.75
C GLN A 66 5.35 -12.97 21.73
N LEU A 67 4.24 -13.34 22.37
CA LEU A 67 3.55 -12.49 23.36
C LEU A 67 4.24 -12.50 24.74
N ALA A 68 5.01 -13.52 25.07
CA ALA A 68 5.84 -13.54 26.29
C ALA A 68 7.11 -12.69 26.13
N SER A 69 7.52 -12.36 24.90
CA SER A 69 8.72 -11.59 24.63
C SER A 69 8.58 -10.13 25.08
N GLY A 70 9.37 -9.72 26.09
CA GLY A 70 9.47 -8.32 26.49
C GLY A 70 9.91 -7.39 25.35
N ALA A 71 10.74 -7.90 24.42
CA ALA A 71 11.17 -7.17 23.24
C ALA A 71 10.00 -6.86 22.29
N PHE A 72 9.03 -7.77 22.14
CA PHE A 72 7.83 -7.54 21.34
C PHE A 72 7.02 -6.36 21.88
N TRP A 73 6.76 -6.33 23.18
CA TRP A 73 6.01 -5.25 23.82
C TRP A 73 6.76 -3.92 23.81
N LEU A 74 8.08 -3.94 24.02
CA LEU A 74 8.92 -2.74 23.90
C LEU A 74 8.84 -2.17 22.48
N LYS A 75 8.91 -3.02 21.45
CA LYS A 75 8.78 -2.62 20.05
C LYS A 75 7.40 -2.12 19.69
N MET A 76 6.35 -2.73 20.25
CA MET A 76 4.98 -2.25 20.10
C MET A 76 4.82 -0.86 20.71
N LEU A 77 5.31 -0.66 21.95
CA LEU A 77 5.25 0.62 22.64
C LEU A 77 6.06 1.70 21.91
N LEU A 78 7.28 1.38 21.47
CA LEU A 78 8.10 2.31 20.70
C LEU A 78 7.40 2.71 19.39
N THR A 79 6.82 1.75 18.67
CA THR A 79 6.05 2.03 17.44
C THR A 79 4.84 2.91 17.74
N ALA A 80 4.09 2.61 18.81
CA ALA A 80 2.92 3.39 19.22
C ALA A 80 3.29 4.82 19.61
N VAL A 81 4.37 5.01 20.36
CA VAL A 81 4.84 6.32 20.81
C VAL A 81 5.37 7.14 19.66
N VAL A 82 6.24 6.57 18.80
CA VAL A 82 6.80 7.29 17.65
C VAL A 82 5.69 7.76 16.71
N LEU A 83 4.80 6.85 16.28
CA LEU A 83 3.69 7.20 15.40
C LEU A 83 2.71 8.15 16.11
N GLY A 84 2.41 7.89 17.38
CA GLY A 84 1.51 8.71 18.19
C GLY A 84 2.01 10.15 18.32
N VAL A 85 3.29 10.36 18.60
CA VAL A 85 3.90 11.70 18.67
C VAL A 85 3.84 12.37 17.30
N LEU A 86 4.32 11.72 16.25
CA LEU A 86 4.39 12.31 14.91
C LEU A 86 3.01 12.70 14.37
N PHE A 87 2.02 11.81 14.49
CA PHE A 87 0.67 12.09 14.02
C PHE A 87 -0.09 13.04 14.94
N THR A 88 0.19 13.07 16.25
CA THR A 88 -0.38 14.08 17.15
C THR A 88 0.14 15.48 16.82
N VAL A 89 1.43 15.61 16.52
CA VAL A 89 2.01 16.89 16.05
C VAL A 89 1.36 17.31 14.73
N GLY A 90 1.23 16.41 13.77
CA GLY A 90 0.52 16.68 12.52
C GLY A 90 -0.96 17.06 12.72
N ALA A 91 -1.66 16.37 13.62
CA ALA A 91 -3.03 16.70 13.97
C ALA A 91 -3.14 18.08 14.63
N LYS A 92 -2.20 18.48 15.49
CA LYS A 92 -2.14 19.81 16.09
C LYS A 92 -1.90 20.91 15.05
N LEU A 93 -0.97 20.67 14.11
CA LEU A 93 -0.64 21.63 13.04
C LEU A 93 -1.79 21.83 12.05
N THR A 94 -2.70 20.85 11.92
CA THR A 94 -3.95 20.97 11.14
C THR A 94 -5.14 21.51 11.95
N GLY A 95 -4.92 22.03 13.17
CA GLY A 95 -5.96 22.62 14.02
C GLY A 95 -6.79 21.60 14.81
N GLY A 96 -6.37 20.33 14.85
CA GLY A 96 -7.00 19.28 15.66
C GLY A 96 -6.72 19.44 17.17
N LYS A 97 -7.68 19.02 18.00
CA LYS A 97 -7.52 19.00 19.46
C LYS A 97 -6.75 17.75 19.90
N VAL A 98 -5.54 17.94 20.43
CA VAL A 98 -4.65 16.87 20.90
C VAL A 98 -5.31 15.97 21.94
N SER A 99 -6.04 16.55 22.91
CA SER A 99 -6.73 15.80 23.97
C SER A 99 -7.78 14.81 23.45
N LYS A 100 -8.35 15.06 22.26
CA LYS A 100 -9.28 14.15 21.60
C LYS A 100 -8.58 13.19 20.65
N PHE A 101 -7.44 13.59 20.08
CA PHE A 101 -6.69 12.78 19.12
C PHE A 101 -5.99 11.60 19.78
N ILE A 102 -5.27 11.83 20.89
CA ILE A 102 -4.48 10.79 21.57
C ILE A 102 -5.32 9.55 21.95
N PRO A 103 -6.44 9.67 22.69
CA PRO A 103 -7.22 8.48 23.07
C PRO A 103 -7.79 7.77 21.83
N ALA A 104 -8.21 8.53 20.82
CA ALA A 104 -8.69 7.95 19.57
C ALA A 104 -7.59 7.21 18.80
N PHE A 105 -6.37 7.76 18.77
CA PHE A 105 -5.21 7.14 18.12
C PHE A 105 -4.82 5.84 18.81
N ILE A 106 -4.81 5.80 20.14
CA ILE A 106 -4.49 4.58 20.91
C ILE A 106 -5.44 3.45 20.50
N VAL A 107 -6.75 3.72 20.42
CA VAL A 107 -7.72 2.70 20.03
C VAL A 107 -7.54 2.26 18.58
N VAL A 108 -7.34 3.19 17.64
CA VAL A 108 -7.06 2.85 16.24
C VAL A 108 -5.77 2.03 16.11
N PHE A 109 -4.74 2.37 16.88
CA PHE A 109 -3.48 1.64 16.91
C PHE A 109 -3.68 0.21 17.44
N LEU A 110 -4.38 0.05 18.58
CA LEU A 110 -4.68 -1.28 19.14
C LEU A 110 -5.53 -2.12 18.18
N LEU A 111 -6.51 -1.53 17.49
CA LEU A 111 -7.26 -2.22 16.45
C LEU A 111 -6.35 -2.68 15.31
N SER A 112 -5.37 -1.87 14.90
CA SER A 112 -4.41 -2.28 13.87
C SER A 112 -3.47 -3.39 14.36
N VAL A 113 -3.06 -3.38 15.64
CA VAL A 113 -2.32 -4.48 16.29
C VAL A 113 -3.13 -5.79 16.25
N VAL A 114 -4.41 -5.75 16.61
CA VAL A 114 -5.32 -6.91 16.55
C VAL A 114 -5.45 -7.45 15.13
N VAL A 115 -5.71 -6.57 14.16
CA VAL A 115 -5.78 -6.95 12.75
C VAL A 115 -4.48 -7.59 12.27
N ARG A 116 -3.33 -7.02 12.65
CA ARG A 116 -2.02 -7.56 12.26
C ARG A 116 -1.75 -8.90 12.91
N LEU A 117 -2.16 -9.09 14.16
CA LEU A 117 -2.07 -10.36 14.86
C LEU A 117 -2.89 -11.45 14.14
N ILE A 118 -4.15 -11.17 13.81
CA ILE A 118 -5.02 -12.09 13.06
C ILE A 118 -4.41 -12.41 11.70
N SER A 119 -3.99 -11.37 10.95
CA SER A 119 -3.41 -11.55 9.61
C SER A 119 -2.06 -12.25 9.58
N ALA A 120 -1.38 -12.36 10.72
CA ALA A 120 -0.07 -13.03 10.82
C ALA A 120 -0.19 -14.53 11.06
N GLU A 121 -1.41 -15.05 11.26
CA GLU A 121 -1.64 -16.50 11.31
C GLU A 121 -1.24 -17.14 9.96
N PHE A 122 -0.60 -18.31 10.00
CA PHE A 122 0.04 -18.96 8.86
C PHE A 122 -0.88 -19.17 7.67
N THR A 123 -2.06 -19.73 7.92
CA THR A 123 -3.09 -19.97 6.90
C THR A 123 -3.68 -18.63 6.45
N LEU A 124 -4.03 -17.74 7.38
CA LEU A 124 -4.65 -16.47 7.02
C LEU A 124 -3.75 -15.56 6.19
N ASN A 125 -2.48 -15.38 6.58
CA ASN A 125 -1.49 -14.55 5.86
C ASN A 125 -1.27 -15.01 4.42
N ARG A 126 -1.49 -16.30 4.16
CA ARG A 126 -1.29 -16.93 2.86
C ARG A 126 -2.42 -16.64 1.89
N TYR A 127 -3.65 -16.67 2.40
CA TYR A 127 -4.87 -16.57 1.60
C TYR A 127 -5.47 -15.18 1.58
N LEU A 128 -5.35 -14.43 2.67
CA LEU A 128 -6.05 -13.18 2.92
C LEU A 128 -5.08 -12.14 3.49
N GLU A 129 -4.85 -11.05 2.74
CA GLU A 129 -3.96 -9.99 3.20
C GLU A 129 -4.48 -9.27 4.45
N TRP A 130 -3.58 -8.61 5.17
CA TRP A 130 -3.90 -7.79 6.33
C TRP A 130 -5.01 -6.75 6.06
N ALA A 131 -5.12 -6.25 4.83
CA ALA A 131 -6.15 -5.29 4.46
C ALA A 131 -7.56 -5.91 4.49
N PHE A 132 -7.70 -7.19 4.11
CA PHE A 132 -8.97 -7.93 4.23
C PHE A 132 -9.45 -7.96 5.67
N TRP A 133 -8.55 -8.34 6.59
CA TRP A 133 -8.85 -8.39 8.02
C TRP A 133 -9.18 -7.02 8.60
N ALA A 134 -8.47 -5.96 8.16
CA ALA A 134 -8.79 -4.59 8.54
C ALA A 134 -10.23 -4.21 8.14
N LEU A 135 -10.64 -4.57 6.93
CA LEU A 135 -11.99 -4.31 6.42
C LEU A 135 -13.06 -5.09 7.18
N ILE A 136 -12.86 -6.39 7.42
CA ILE A 136 -13.81 -7.22 8.16
C ILE A 136 -13.99 -6.70 9.59
N VAL A 137 -12.89 -6.45 10.30
CA VAL A 137 -12.95 -5.90 11.67
C VAL A 137 -13.63 -4.54 11.68
N GLY A 138 -13.28 -3.65 10.74
CA GLY A 138 -13.91 -2.34 10.60
C GLY A 138 -15.41 -2.41 10.30
N MET A 139 -15.82 -3.29 9.40
CA MET A 139 -17.23 -3.52 9.06
C MET A 139 -18.01 -4.10 10.24
N LEU A 140 -17.44 -5.06 10.97
CA LEU A 140 -18.07 -5.62 12.17
C LEU A 140 -18.31 -4.53 13.21
N ILE A 141 -17.30 -3.69 13.50
CA ILE A 141 -17.45 -2.56 14.42
C ILE A 141 -18.52 -1.58 13.93
N SER A 142 -18.47 -1.21 12.64
CA SER A 142 -19.40 -0.24 12.07
C SER A 142 -20.85 -0.73 12.04
N ASN A 143 -21.09 -2.04 11.86
CA ASN A 143 -22.44 -2.61 11.81
C ASN A 143 -22.99 -3.00 13.20
N THR A 144 -22.14 -3.16 14.21
CA THR A 144 -22.57 -3.55 15.57
C THR A 144 -22.78 -2.34 16.47
N ILE A 145 -21.74 -1.53 16.67
CA ILE A 145 -21.74 -0.39 17.60
C ILE A 145 -21.62 0.96 16.90
N GLY A 146 -21.43 0.95 15.57
CA GLY A 146 -21.13 2.14 14.79
C GLY A 146 -19.70 2.66 15.04
N THR A 147 -19.34 3.78 14.40
CA THR A 147 -18.08 4.48 14.71
C THR A 147 -18.33 5.62 15.71
N PRO A 148 -17.98 5.45 17.00
CA PRO A 148 -18.14 6.49 18.00
C PRO A 148 -17.56 7.84 17.56
N GLY A 149 -18.30 8.93 17.83
CA GLY A 149 -17.89 10.28 17.44
C GLY A 149 -16.53 10.71 18.01
N TRP A 150 -16.13 10.17 19.16
CA TRP A 150 -14.84 10.45 19.80
C TRP A 150 -13.65 9.77 19.12
N LEU A 151 -13.86 8.73 18.29
CA LEU A 151 -12.80 8.09 17.48
C LEU A 151 -12.47 8.88 16.21
N LYS A 152 -13.45 9.62 15.67
CA LYS A 152 -13.31 10.40 14.42
C LYS A 152 -12.05 11.26 14.32
N PRO A 153 -11.54 11.92 15.40
CA PRO A 153 -10.30 12.70 15.34
C PRO A 153 -9.08 11.93 14.82
N ALA A 154 -9.00 10.62 15.11
CA ALA A 154 -7.90 9.76 14.67
C ALA A 154 -8.23 8.93 13.41
N VAL A 155 -9.46 8.90 12.91
CA VAL A 155 -9.85 8.20 11.66
C VAL A 155 -9.48 9.07 10.44
N ARG A 156 -8.19 9.40 10.34
CA ARG A 156 -7.60 10.21 9.25
C ARG A 156 -6.92 9.31 8.24
N THR A 157 -7.71 8.51 7.54
CA THR A 157 -7.23 7.47 6.61
C THR A 157 -6.24 8.01 5.58
N GLU A 158 -6.57 9.14 4.94
CA GLU A 158 -5.70 9.79 3.95
C GLU A 158 -4.35 10.19 4.56
N PHE A 159 -4.35 10.79 5.75
CA PHE A 159 -3.12 11.23 6.40
C PHE A 159 -2.13 10.08 6.63
N TYR A 160 -2.62 8.95 7.14
CA TYR A 160 -1.79 7.76 7.36
C TYR A 160 -1.33 7.12 6.05
N ILE A 161 -2.24 6.99 5.08
CA ILE A 161 -1.94 6.43 3.76
C ILE A 161 -0.85 7.26 3.06
N LYS A 162 -1.01 8.57 2.98
CA LYS A 162 -0.08 9.48 2.30
C LYS A 162 1.31 9.40 2.95
N THR A 163 1.36 9.34 4.28
CA THR A 163 2.62 9.18 5.03
C THR A 163 3.28 7.84 4.73
N GLY A 164 2.49 6.75 4.78
CA GLY A 164 2.96 5.40 4.46
C GLY A 164 3.50 5.29 3.03
N LEU A 165 2.84 5.94 2.05
CA LEU A 165 3.31 5.99 0.67
C LEU A 165 4.66 6.71 0.56
N VAL A 166 4.85 7.86 1.22
CA VAL A 166 6.16 8.55 1.23
C VAL A 166 7.27 7.63 1.77
N ILE A 167 7.02 6.93 2.88
CA ILE A 167 7.96 5.96 3.46
C ILE A 167 8.21 4.80 2.50
N MET A 168 7.15 4.28 1.88
CA MET A 168 7.23 3.20 0.89
C MET A 168 8.07 3.59 -0.32
N GLY A 169 8.10 4.87 -0.72
CA GLY A 169 9.00 5.37 -1.76
C GLY A 169 10.45 4.97 -1.51
N PHE A 170 10.90 4.98 -0.25
CA PHE A 170 12.26 4.57 0.13
C PHE A 170 12.56 3.08 -0.14
N SER A 171 11.53 2.23 -0.24
CA SER A 171 11.68 0.80 -0.59
C SER A 171 11.73 0.55 -2.11
N VAL A 172 11.38 1.54 -2.92
CA VAL A 172 11.33 1.44 -4.38
C VAL A 172 12.69 1.89 -4.94
N LEU A 173 13.57 0.91 -5.16
CA LEU A 173 14.91 1.15 -5.70
C LEU A 173 14.91 1.14 -7.23
N PHE A 174 15.35 2.25 -7.84
CA PHE A 174 15.57 2.35 -9.28
C PHE A 174 16.66 1.38 -9.77
N SER A 175 17.60 1.00 -8.90
CA SER A 175 18.61 -0.03 -9.20
C SER A 175 18.02 -1.41 -9.42
N ASN A 176 16.93 -1.72 -8.74
CA ASN A 176 16.19 -2.96 -8.99
C ASN A 176 15.57 -2.91 -10.40
N ILE A 177 14.99 -1.76 -10.81
CA ILE A 177 14.40 -1.57 -12.15
C ILE A 177 15.41 -1.88 -13.26
N ALA A 178 16.64 -1.36 -13.13
CA ALA A 178 17.70 -1.61 -14.10
C ALA A 178 18.13 -3.08 -14.16
N LYS A 179 18.10 -3.80 -13.02
CA LYS A 179 18.49 -5.21 -12.91
C LYS A 179 17.43 -6.20 -13.44
N PHE A 180 16.18 -5.77 -13.61
CA PHE A 180 15.09 -6.66 -14.05
C PHE A 180 15.08 -6.99 -15.55
N GLY A 181 15.96 -6.34 -16.33
CA GLY A 181 16.10 -6.60 -17.75
C GLY A 181 14.87 -6.21 -18.58
N LEU A 182 14.91 -6.55 -19.87
CA LEU A 182 13.92 -6.09 -20.85
C LEU A 182 12.52 -6.67 -20.61
N TYR A 183 12.43 -7.93 -20.16
CA TYR A 183 11.14 -8.63 -19.95
C TYR A 183 10.36 -8.08 -18.76
N GLY A 184 11.03 -7.79 -17.65
CA GLY A 184 10.44 -7.13 -16.49
C GLY A 184 9.92 -5.74 -16.83
N LEU A 185 10.72 -4.99 -17.59
CA LEU A 185 10.33 -3.68 -18.10
C LEU A 185 9.10 -3.76 -19.03
N GLY A 186 9.02 -4.78 -19.89
CA GLY A 186 7.89 -5.00 -20.80
C GLY A 186 6.57 -5.24 -20.06
N ILE A 187 6.54 -6.15 -19.09
CA ILE A 187 5.30 -6.42 -18.32
C ILE A 187 4.86 -5.17 -17.55
N ALA A 188 5.82 -4.50 -16.91
CA ALA A 188 5.55 -3.31 -16.13
C ALA A 188 5.07 -2.14 -17.01
N TRP A 189 5.84 -1.76 -18.02
CA TRP A 189 5.65 -0.52 -18.76
C TRP A 189 4.75 -0.64 -20.00
N VAL A 190 4.40 -1.86 -20.41
CA VAL A 190 3.48 -2.08 -21.54
C VAL A 190 2.15 -2.63 -21.05
N VAL A 191 2.15 -3.78 -20.37
CA VAL A 191 0.89 -4.44 -19.98
C VAL A 191 0.11 -3.59 -19.00
N THR A 192 0.74 -3.10 -17.94
CA THR A 192 0.05 -2.34 -16.88
C THR A 192 -0.63 -1.08 -17.42
N PRO A 193 0.03 -0.18 -18.19
CA PRO A 193 -0.65 0.97 -18.78
C PRO A 193 -1.76 0.58 -19.77
N ILE A 194 -1.57 -0.47 -20.57
CA ILE A 194 -2.60 -0.93 -21.51
C ILE A 194 -3.86 -1.34 -20.76
N VAL A 195 -3.74 -2.15 -19.70
CA VAL A 195 -4.90 -2.60 -18.93
C VAL A 195 -5.58 -1.42 -18.23
N ILE A 196 -4.82 -0.47 -17.64
CA ILE A 196 -5.39 0.72 -17.02
C ILE A 196 -6.15 1.57 -18.04
N LEU A 197 -5.57 1.82 -19.21
CA LEU A 197 -6.19 2.62 -20.27
C LEU A 197 -7.43 1.92 -20.84
N PHE A 198 -7.36 0.60 -21.02
CA PHE A 198 -8.49 -0.21 -21.46
C PHE A 198 -9.63 -0.15 -20.44
N MET A 199 -9.35 -0.37 -19.15
CA MET A 199 -10.34 -0.32 -18.07
C MET A 199 -10.94 1.07 -17.92
N TRP A 200 -10.13 2.12 -18.06
CA TRP A 200 -10.62 3.50 -18.07
C TRP A 200 -11.57 3.75 -19.24
N TRP A 201 -11.19 3.35 -20.45
CA TRP A 201 -12.03 3.46 -21.64
C TRP A 201 -13.33 2.65 -21.48
N PHE A 202 -13.22 1.40 -21.03
CA PHE A 202 -14.35 0.51 -20.83
C PHE A 202 -15.34 1.07 -19.80
N GLY A 203 -14.83 1.48 -18.63
CA GLY A 203 -15.66 2.07 -17.57
C GLY A 203 -16.34 3.37 -17.99
N THR A 204 -15.64 4.26 -18.71
CA THR A 204 -16.17 5.58 -19.07
C THR A 204 -17.02 5.59 -20.34
N LYS A 205 -16.70 4.76 -21.34
CA LYS A 205 -17.37 4.77 -22.66
C LYS A 205 -18.38 3.65 -22.84
N VAL A 206 -18.08 2.44 -22.35
CA VAL A 206 -18.96 1.28 -22.51
C VAL A 206 -19.95 1.20 -21.36
N LEU A 207 -19.45 1.15 -20.13
CA LEU A 207 -20.30 1.09 -18.92
C LEU A 207 -20.89 2.45 -18.53
N LYS A 208 -20.33 3.55 -19.06
CA LYS A 208 -20.79 4.93 -18.81
C LYS A 208 -20.88 5.26 -17.31
N ILE A 209 -19.93 4.80 -16.52
CA ILE A 209 -19.85 5.11 -15.09
C ILE A 209 -19.39 6.57 -14.93
N ASP A 210 -20.15 7.39 -14.21
CA ASP A 210 -19.81 8.80 -14.00
C ASP A 210 -18.71 9.01 -12.94
N ASN A 211 -18.58 8.06 -12.00
CA ASN A 211 -17.60 8.11 -10.92
C ASN A 211 -16.18 7.78 -11.43
N LYS A 212 -15.54 8.78 -12.04
CA LYS A 212 -14.18 8.68 -12.59
C LYS A 212 -13.12 8.26 -11.56
N PRO A 213 -13.06 8.82 -10.33
CA PRO A 213 -12.15 8.34 -9.30
C PRO A 213 -12.31 6.84 -9.00
N LEU A 214 -13.54 6.33 -8.92
CA LEU A 214 -13.79 4.89 -8.74
C LEU A 214 -13.22 4.07 -9.91
N ILE A 215 -13.46 4.48 -11.16
CA ILE A 215 -12.99 3.74 -12.35
C ILE A 215 -11.46 3.64 -12.34
N ILE A 216 -10.74 4.75 -12.14
CA ILE A 216 -9.27 4.71 -12.16
C ILE A 216 -8.71 3.94 -10.96
N THR A 217 -9.39 4.00 -9.81
CA THR A 217 -9.01 3.26 -8.60
C THR A 217 -9.16 1.77 -8.84
N MET A 218 -10.28 1.33 -9.42
CA MET A 218 -10.54 -0.06 -9.81
C MET A 218 -9.54 -0.54 -10.87
N ALA A 219 -9.34 0.25 -11.93
CA ALA A 219 -8.39 -0.05 -12.99
C ALA A 219 -6.96 -0.22 -12.44
N SER A 220 -6.55 0.65 -11.52
CA SER A 220 -5.23 0.58 -10.90
C SER A 220 -5.12 -0.62 -9.95
N ALA A 221 -6.19 -0.94 -9.21
CA ALA A 221 -6.23 -2.09 -8.33
C ALA A 221 -5.98 -3.38 -9.11
N THR A 222 -6.76 -3.61 -10.18
CA THR A 222 -6.72 -4.86 -10.96
C THR A 222 -5.53 -5.01 -11.90
N SER A 223 -4.73 -3.95 -12.09
CA SER A 223 -3.61 -3.96 -13.06
C SER A 223 -2.24 -4.04 -12.41
N VAL A 224 -2.16 -3.98 -11.07
CA VAL A 224 -0.89 -3.77 -10.37
C VAL A 224 -0.75 -4.72 -9.18
N CYS A 225 -1.30 -4.37 -8.02
CA CYS A 225 -1.07 -5.06 -6.75
C CYS A 225 -2.32 -5.04 -5.86
N GLY A 226 -3.49 -4.86 -6.47
CA GLY A 226 -4.76 -4.75 -5.75
C GLY A 226 -4.78 -3.57 -4.80
N THR A 227 -4.67 -3.88 -3.51
CA THR A 227 -4.91 -2.96 -2.41
C THR A 227 -3.99 -1.73 -2.44
N SER A 228 -2.68 -1.90 -2.60
CA SER A 228 -1.74 -0.77 -2.51
C SER A 228 -1.91 0.20 -3.69
N ALA A 229 -2.21 -0.33 -4.88
CA ALA A 229 -2.50 0.48 -6.07
C ALA A 229 -3.85 1.19 -5.97
N ALA A 230 -4.89 0.52 -5.43
CA ALA A 230 -6.16 1.16 -5.12
C ALA A 230 -5.97 2.33 -4.15
N ILE A 231 -5.20 2.10 -3.08
CA ILE A 231 -4.90 3.13 -2.07
C ILE A 231 -4.15 4.32 -2.69
N ALA A 232 -3.11 4.07 -3.49
CA ALA A 232 -2.30 5.12 -4.08
C ALA A 232 -3.04 5.90 -5.17
N SER A 233 -3.71 5.21 -6.10
CA SER A 233 -4.51 5.84 -7.16
C SER A 233 -5.77 6.52 -6.61
N GLY A 234 -6.39 5.96 -5.56
CA GLY A 234 -7.52 6.55 -4.86
C GLY A 234 -7.14 7.84 -4.15
N ALA A 235 -6.01 7.85 -3.44
CA ALA A 235 -5.45 9.07 -2.86
C ALA A 235 -5.05 10.11 -3.93
N ALA A 236 -4.57 9.66 -5.08
CA ALA A 236 -4.16 10.53 -6.18
C ALA A 236 -5.33 11.13 -6.97
N SER A 237 -6.47 10.43 -7.05
CA SER A 237 -7.67 10.84 -7.81
C SER A 237 -8.77 11.45 -6.94
N GLY A 238 -8.63 11.46 -5.61
CA GLY A 238 -9.67 11.91 -4.69
C GLY A 238 -10.85 10.94 -4.59
N CYS A 239 -10.59 9.64 -4.69
CA CYS A 239 -11.60 8.59 -4.56
C CYS A 239 -12.25 8.60 -3.18
N LYS A 240 -13.57 8.43 -3.12
CA LYS A 240 -14.29 8.39 -1.85
C LYS A 240 -13.88 7.16 -1.05
N LYS A 241 -13.92 7.27 0.28
CA LYS A 241 -13.53 6.18 1.19
C LYS A 241 -14.35 4.90 0.97
N ASP A 242 -15.65 5.05 0.68
CA ASP A 242 -16.54 3.92 0.45
C ASP A 242 -16.23 3.22 -0.89
N ASP A 243 -15.97 4.00 -1.94
CA ASP A 243 -15.57 3.51 -3.27
C ASP A 243 -14.20 2.80 -3.23
N LEU A 244 -13.25 3.36 -2.47
CA LEU A 244 -11.95 2.73 -2.23
C LEU A 244 -12.11 1.41 -1.48
N THR A 245 -12.95 1.39 -0.44
CA THR A 245 -13.24 0.18 0.34
C THR A 245 -13.89 -0.91 -0.51
N MET A 246 -14.85 -0.53 -1.36
CA MET A 246 -15.50 -1.42 -2.32
C MET A 246 -14.48 -1.99 -3.32
N THR A 247 -13.61 -1.15 -3.86
CA THR A 247 -12.56 -1.57 -4.81
C THR A 247 -11.61 -2.59 -4.20
N ILE A 248 -11.11 -2.32 -2.99
CA ILE A 248 -10.22 -3.23 -2.27
C ILE A 248 -10.94 -4.56 -1.99
N SER A 249 -12.20 -4.51 -1.56
CA SER A 249 -12.98 -5.71 -1.27
C SER A 249 -13.15 -6.61 -2.49
N ILE A 250 -13.52 -6.02 -3.65
CA ILE A 250 -13.66 -6.75 -4.91
C ILE A 250 -12.32 -7.35 -5.35
N SER A 251 -11.24 -6.58 -5.29
CA SER A 251 -9.89 -7.04 -5.65
C SER A 251 -9.47 -8.26 -4.82
N ILE A 252 -9.74 -8.25 -3.50
CA ILE A 252 -9.40 -9.39 -2.63
C ILE A 252 -10.22 -10.64 -2.98
N ILE A 253 -11.53 -10.49 -3.25
CA ILE A 253 -12.38 -11.63 -3.64
C ILE A 253 -11.82 -12.29 -4.90
N PHE A 254 -11.49 -11.50 -5.93
CA PHE A 254 -10.90 -12.03 -7.16
C PHE A 254 -9.49 -12.59 -6.96
N THR A 255 -8.69 -12.01 -6.05
CA THR A 255 -7.37 -12.53 -5.71
C THR A 255 -7.45 -13.96 -5.18
N VAL A 256 -8.39 -14.23 -4.25
CA VAL A 256 -8.60 -15.57 -3.71
C VAL A 256 -9.03 -16.55 -4.80
N LEU A 257 -9.96 -16.13 -5.67
CA LEU A 257 -10.43 -16.95 -6.80
C LEU A 257 -9.29 -17.27 -7.77
N MET A 258 -8.54 -16.25 -8.21
CA MET A 258 -7.44 -16.43 -9.17
C MET A 258 -6.30 -17.26 -8.59
N MET A 259 -5.96 -17.09 -7.31
CA MET A 259 -4.95 -17.91 -6.64
C MET A 259 -5.25 -19.42 -6.73
N VAL A 260 -6.54 -19.81 -6.67
CA VAL A 260 -6.96 -21.22 -6.80
C VAL A 260 -7.13 -21.63 -8.26
N LEU A 261 -7.79 -20.80 -9.07
CA LEU A 261 -8.21 -21.16 -10.43
C LEU A 261 -7.07 -21.07 -11.45
N GLU A 262 -6.19 -20.07 -11.34
CA GLU A 262 -5.14 -19.88 -12.34
C GLU A 262 -4.16 -21.05 -12.43
N PRO A 263 -3.63 -21.62 -11.33
CA PRO A 263 -2.77 -22.80 -11.41
C PRO A 263 -3.46 -23.98 -12.12
N VAL A 264 -4.78 -24.14 -11.93
CA VAL A 264 -5.57 -25.20 -12.59
C VAL A 264 -5.67 -24.94 -14.09
N ILE A 265 -5.99 -23.70 -14.49
CA ILE A 265 -6.09 -23.30 -15.90
C ILE A 265 -4.73 -23.43 -16.60
N ILE A 266 -3.65 -22.98 -15.96
CA ILE A 266 -2.29 -23.05 -16.50
C ILE A 266 -1.87 -24.50 -16.75
N LYS A 267 -2.14 -25.40 -15.79
CA LYS A 267 -1.90 -26.84 -15.96
C LYS A 267 -2.75 -27.43 -17.08
N ALA A 268 -4.02 -27.07 -17.16
CA ALA A 268 -4.92 -27.53 -18.23
C ALA A 268 -4.46 -27.08 -19.63
N CYS A 269 -3.94 -25.86 -19.74
CA CYS A 269 -3.38 -25.32 -20.99
C CYS A 269 -1.96 -25.81 -21.30
N SER A 270 -1.34 -26.65 -20.45
CA SER A 270 0.05 -27.12 -20.60
C SER A 270 1.06 -25.98 -20.78
N MET A 271 0.84 -24.84 -20.11
CA MET A 271 1.76 -23.70 -20.15
C MET A 271 3.07 -24.03 -19.43
N SER A 272 4.18 -23.46 -19.93
CA SER A 272 5.47 -23.62 -19.27
C SER A 272 5.48 -23.00 -17.86
N PRO A 273 6.25 -23.54 -16.90
CA PRO A 273 6.31 -23.01 -15.54
C PRO A 273 6.65 -21.51 -15.47
N ILE A 274 7.58 -21.04 -16.30
CA ILE A 274 7.95 -19.62 -16.37
C ILE A 274 6.78 -18.77 -16.85
N MET A 275 6.08 -19.18 -17.91
CA MET A 275 4.95 -18.42 -18.45
C MET A 275 3.76 -18.43 -17.49
N GLY A 276 3.46 -19.58 -16.89
CA GLY A 276 2.43 -19.71 -15.87
C GLY A 276 2.74 -18.88 -14.63
N GLY A 277 3.98 -18.91 -14.17
CA GLY A 277 4.46 -18.06 -13.07
C GLY A 277 4.34 -16.58 -13.41
N ALA A 278 4.77 -16.15 -14.61
CA ALA A 278 4.65 -14.76 -15.03
C ALA A 278 3.20 -14.29 -15.15
N LEU A 279 2.28 -15.15 -15.60
CA LEU A 279 0.84 -14.87 -15.62
C LEU A 279 0.33 -14.63 -14.20
N ILE A 280 0.53 -15.60 -13.29
CA ILE A 280 0.13 -15.48 -11.87
C ILE A 280 0.70 -14.22 -11.23
N GLY A 281 1.99 -13.97 -11.45
CA GLY A 281 2.67 -12.79 -10.92
C GLY A 281 2.11 -11.48 -11.44
N GLY A 282 1.55 -11.48 -12.66
CA GLY A 282 0.96 -10.30 -13.29
C GLY A 282 -0.50 -10.05 -12.94
N THR A 283 -1.27 -11.09 -12.60
CA THR A 283 -2.75 -11.03 -12.43
C THR A 283 -3.21 -11.22 -10.98
N VAL A 284 -2.51 -12.03 -10.18
CA VAL A 284 -2.90 -12.25 -8.77
C VAL A 284 -2.47 -11.07 -7.92
N ASP A 285 -3.44 -10.40 -7.31
CA ASP A 285 -3.29 -9.10 -6.65
C ASP A 285 -2.87 -9.14 -5.18
N SER A 286 -2.08 -10.16 -4.80
CA SER A 286 -1.46 -10.26 -3.48
C SER A 286 -0.10 -10.94 -3.55
N THR A 287 0.90 -10.40 -2.87
CA THR A 287 2.24 -11.02 -2.83
C THR A 287 2.21 -12.40 -2.17
N GLY A 288 1.38 -12.57 -1.13
CA GLY A 288 1.20 -13.87 -0.46
C GLY A 288 0.54 -14.88 -1.40
N ALA A 289 -0.60 -14.51 -1.98
CA ALA A 289 -1.35 -15.37 -2.89
C ALA A 289 -0.54 -15.75 -4.15
N VAL A 290 0.23 -14.80 -4.71
CA VAL A 290 1.14 -15.04 -5.86
C VAL A 290 2.15 -16.14 -5.55
N ALA A 291 2.82 -16.06 -4.39
CA ALA A 291 3.83 -17.05 -4.01
C ALA A 291 3.20 -18.45 -3.88
N VAL A 292 1.98 -18.52 -3.35
CA VAL A 292 1.24 -19.77 -3.16
C VAL A 292 0.82 -20.37 -4.48
N ALA A 293 0.13 -19.58 -5.31
CA ALA A 293 -0.33 -20.01 -6.62
C ALA A 293 0.85 -20.43 -7.50
N GLY A 294 1.96 -19.68 -7.46
CA GLY A 294 3.21 -20.02 -8.14
C GLY A 294 3.82 -21.33 -7.63
N SER A 295 3.85 -21.55 -6.31
CA SER A 295 4.41 -22.78 -5.73
C SER A 295 3.66 -24.05 -6.16
N VAL A 296 2.35 -23.96 -6.43
CA VAL A 296 1.52 -25.06 -6.96
C VAL A 296 1.96 -25.50 -8.36
N LEU A 297 2.61 -24.61 -9.11
CA LEU A 297 3.20 -24.87 -10.42
C LEU A 297 4.69 -25.26 -10.37
N GLY A 298 5.31 -25.22 -9.19
CA GLY A 298 6.73 -25.56 -8.96
C GLY A 298 7.62 -24.35 -8.65
N GLY A 299 8.83 -24.62 -8.15
CA GLY A 299 9.72 -23.57 -7.63
C GLY A 299 10.23 -22.56 -8.66
N GLU A 300 10.30 -22.94 -9.94
CA GLU A 300 10.64 -22.00 -11.03
C GLU A 300 9.50 -21.02 -11.30
N ALA A 301 8.26 -21.51 -11.35
CA ALA A 301 7.06 -20.69 -11.50
C ALA A 301 6.87 -19.74 -10.31
N GLU A 302 7.10 -20.21 -9.08
CA GLU A 302 7.06 -19.37 -7.89
C GLU A 302 8.04 -18.19 -7.98
N LYS A 303 9.30 -18.46 -8.34
CA LYS A 303 10.32 -17.41 -8.51
C LYS A 303 9.91 -16.41 -9.59
N ALA A 304 9.42 -16.89 -10.74
CA ALA A 304 8.95 -16.03 -11.82
C ALA A 304 7.75 -15.17 -11.37
N ALA A 305 6.79 -15.76 -10.67
CA ALA A 305 5.58 -15.09 -10.21
C ALA A 305 5.89 -13.99 -9.19
N VAL A 306 6.69 -14.31 -8.17
CA VAL A 306 7.13 -13.35 -7.16
C VAL A 306 7.93 -12.23 -7.80
N LEU A 307 8.83 -12.56 -8.75
CA LEU A 307 9.63 -11.57 -9.45
C LEU A 307 8.75 -10.61 -10.25
N VAL A 308 7.83 -11.09 -11.09
CA VAL A 308 6.92 -10.24 -11.86
C VAL A 308 6.10 -9.34 -10.94
N LYS A 309 5.59 -9.88 -9.81
CA LYS A 309 4.80 -9.10 -8.86
C LYS A 309 5.62 -8.00 -8.18
N MET A 310 6.87 -8.29 -7.82
CA MET A 310 7.76 -7.29 -7.23
C MET A 310 8.00 -6.13 -8.19
N ILE A 311 8.10 -6.38 -9.50
CA ILE A 311 8.26 -5.33 -10.50
C ILE A 311 7.00 -4.46 -10.58
N GLN A 312 5.80 -5.05 -10.56
CA GLN A 312 4.55 -4.28 -10.54
C GLN A 312 4.44 -3.38 -9.29
N ASN A 313 4.90 -3.84 -8.13
CA ASN A 313 4.88 -3.04 -6.89
C ASN A 313 5.69 -1.73 -7.01
N ILE A 314 6.76 -1.73 -7.80
CA ILE A 314 7.57 -0.51 -8.04
C ILE A 314 6.78 0.53 -8.84
N LEU A 315 5.88 0.09 -9.73
CA LEU A 315 5.10 0.99 -10.58
C LEU A 315 4.05 1.82 -9.85
N ILE A 316 3.68 1.45 -8.62
CA ILE A 316 2.65 2.13 -7.84
C ILE A 316 2.92 3.64 -7.76
N GLY A 317 4.18 4.03 -7.57
CA GLY A 317 4.59 5.44 -7.54
C GLY A 317 4.35 6.18 -8.85
N PHE A 318 4.75 5.57 -9.96
CA PHE A 318 4.55 6.14 -11.30
C PHE A 318 3.07 6.24 -11.65
N ILE A 319 2.29 5.21 -11.34
CA ILE A 319 0.85 5.20 -11.60
C ILE A 319 0.16 6.28 -10.77
N ALA A 320 0.46 6.39 -9.47
CA ALA A 320 -0.09 7.46 -8.65
C ALA A 320 0.25 8.84 -9.21
N PHE A 321 1.49 9.05 -9.68
CA PHE A 321 1.91 10.28 -10.34
C PHE A 321 1.12 10.59 -11.62
N PHE A 322 1.01 9.62 -12.54
CA PHE A 322 0.29 9.82 -13.80
C PHE A 322 -1.21 9.98 -13.58
N VAL A 323 -1.80 9.27 -12.63
CA VAL A 323 -3.21 9.44 -12.22
C VAL A 323 -3.43 10.84 -11.67
N ALA A 324 -2.60 11.29 -10.73
CA ALA A 324 -2.68 12.65 -10.20
C ALA A 324 -2.55 13.72 -11.30
N LEU A 325 -1.58 13.55 -12.20
CA LEU A 325 -1.37 14.47 -13.32
C LEU A 325 -2.59 14.48 -14.26
N PHE A 326 -3.12 13.31 -14.59
CA PHE A 326 -4.30 13.17 -15.45
C PHE A 326 -5.54 13.81 -14.82
N PHE A 327 -5.78 13.59 -13.52
CA PHE A 327 -6.92 14.19 -12.83
C PHE A 327 -6.80 15.72 -12.74
N ALA A 328 -5.61 16.22 -12.36
CA ALA A 328 -5.35 17.65 -12.27
C ALA A 328 -5.51 18.38 -13.61
N THR A 329 -5.20 17.72 -14.74
CA THR A 329 -5.15 18.35 -16.08
C THR A 329 -6.40 18.09 -16.94
N ARG A 330 -7.04 16.92 -16.81
CA ARG A 330 -8.12 16.48 -17.73
C ARG A 330 -9.46 16.24 -17.05
N VAL A 331 -9.48 15.77 -15.80
CA VAL A 331 -10.74 15.39 -15.12
C VAL A 331 -11.33 16.56 -14.36
N ASP A 332 -10.53 17.24 -13.53
CA ASP A 332 -11.00 18.34 -12.67
C ASP A 332 -11.03 19.69 -13.40
N LYS A 333 -10.91 19.69 -14.73
CA LYS A 333 -10.90 20.91 -15.51
C LYS A 333 -12.26 21.63 -15.38
N LYS A 334 -12.28 22.81 -14.75
CA LYS A 334 -13.44 23.71 -14.84
C LYS A 334 -13.58 24.17 -16.30
N SER A 335 -14.78 24.05 -16.85
CA SER A 335 -15.07 24.33 -18.26
C SER A 335 -14.56 25.73 -18.65
N GLY A 336 -13.73 25.82 -19.70
CA GLY A 336 -13.31 27.08 -20.29
C GLY A 336 -11.90 27.62 -19.95
N GLN A 337 -11.16 27.08 -18.98
CA GLN A 337 -9.80 27.58 -18.66
C GLN A 337 -8.70 26.57 -19.07
N LYS A 338 -7.61 27.06 -19.68
CA LYS A 338 -6.36 26.28 -19.77
C LYS A 338 -5.80 26.19 -18.36
N VAL A 339 -5.66 24.98 -17.83
CA VAL A 339 -5.10 24.75 -16.49
C VAL A 339 -3.65 25.22 -16.53
N GLY A 340 -3.36 26.36 -15.91
CA GLY A 340 -2.00 26.90 -15.82
C GLY A 340 -1.12 26.01 -14.93
N ALA A 341 0.19 26.07 -15.10
CA ALA A 341 1.14 25.28 -14.29
C ALA A 341 0.95 25.48 -12.77
N GLY A 342 0.55 26.68 -12.34
CA GLY A 342 0.22 26.96 -10.93
C GLY A 342 -1.06 26.30 -10.41
N GLU A 343 -2.06 26.08 -11.26
CA GLU A 343 -3.29 25.37 -10.90
C GLU A 343 -3.04 23.86 -10.86
N ILE A 344 -2.26 23.33 -11.80
CA ILE A 344 -1.75 21.94 -11.75
C ILE A 344 -0.98 21.74 -10.44
N TRP A 345 -0.08 22.68 -10.09
CA TRP A 345 0.65 22.61 -8.84
C TRP A 345 -0.27 22.65 -7.62
N THR A 346 -1.35 23.42 -7.63
CA THR A 346 -2.25 23.47 -6.48
C THR A 346 -3.06 22.17 -6.32
N ARG A 347 -3.40 21.51 -7.43
CA ARG A 347 -4.20 20.26 -7.44
C ARG A 347 -3.37 18.99 -7.27
N PHE A 348 -2.12 19.02 -7.70
CA PHE A 348 -1.24 17.85 -7.68
C PHE A 348 -0.93 17.44 -6.22
N PRO A 349 -1.27 16.20 -5.79
CA PRO A 349 -1.04 15.72 -4.44
C PRO A 349 0.44 15.74 -4.07
N LYS A 350 0.78 16.41 -2.97
CA LYS A 350 2.19 16.70 -2.64
C LYS A 350 2.93 15.52 -2.05
N PHE A 351 2.20 14.56 -1.49
CA PHE A 351 2.78 13.32 -0.99
C PHE A 351 3.48 12.50 -2.10
N ILE A 352 3.03 12.62 -3.36
CA ILE A 352 3.67 11.93 -4.50
C ILE A 352 5.08 12.47 -4.74
N ILE A 353 5.29 13.77 -4.54
CA ILE A 353 6.64 14.36 -4.62
C ILE A 353 7.53 13.75 -3.53
N GLY A 354 7.00 13.62 -2.31
CA GLY A 354 7.70 12.98 -1.20
C GLY A 354 8.08 11.53 -1.51
N PHE A 355 7.15 10.75 -2.09
CA PHE A 355 7.43 9.39 -2.56
C PHE A 355 8.62 9.35 -3.53
N PHE A 356 8.60 10.17 -4.59
CA PHE A 356 9.66 10.16 -5.60
C PHE A 356 11.00 10.61 -5.05
N VAL A 357 11.01 11.65 -4.23
CA VAL A 357 12.23 12.13 -3.58
C VAL A 357 12.80 11.04 -2.67
N ALA A 358 11.96 10.34 -1.89
CA ALA A 358 12.40 9.22 -1.07
C ALA A 358 13.01 8.07 -1.90
N SER A 359 12.38 7.70 -3.02
CA SER A 359 12.90 6.67 -3.94
C SER A 359 14.24 7.07 -4.57
N LEU A 360 14.39 8.33 -5.01
CA LEU A 360 15.63 8.83 -5.59
C LEU A 360 16.76 8.87 -4.56
N VAL A 361 16.49 9.34 -3.35
CA VAL A 361 17.47 9.34 -2.25
C VAL A 361 17.92 7.92 -1.93
N ALA A 362 16.98 6.97 -1.80
CA ALA A 362 17.30 5.57 -1.55
C ALA A 362 18.20 4.98 -2.66
N SER A 363 17.87 5.26 -3.92
CA SER A 363 18.49 4.62 -5.09
C SER A 363 19.81 5.21 -5.54
N PHE A 364 20.05 6.51 -5.29
CA PHE A 364 21.22 7.22 -5.83
C PHE A 364 22.16 7.73 -4.74
N ILE A 365 21.68 7.91 -3.51
CA ILE A 365 22.50 8.43 -2.41
C ILE A 365 22.86 7.32 -1.42
N ILE A 366 21.88 6.53 -0.98
CA ILE A 366 22.08 5.55 0.10
C ILE A 366 22.61 4.21 -0.43
N LEU A 367 21.98 3.68 -1.48
CA LEU A 367 22.38 2.43 -2.14
C LEU A 367 22.71 2.77 -3.60
N PRO A 368 23.89 3.35 -3.89
CA PRO A 368 24.25 3.69 -5.24
C PRO A 368 24.17 2.47 -6.16
N LEU A 369 23.66 2.72 -7.37
CA LEU A 369 23.34 1.77 -8.45
C LEU A 369 24.38 0.70 -8.73
#